data_AF-A0A2P9AKG7-F1
#
_entry.id   AF-A0A2P9AKG7-F1
#
_cell.length_a   1.000
_cell.length_b   1.000
_cell.length_c   1.000
_cell.angle_alpha   90.00
_cell.angle_beta   90.00
_cell.angle_gamma   90.00
#
_symmetry.space_group_name_H-M   'P 1'
#
loop_
_entity.id
_entity.type
_entity.pdbx_description
1 polymer ?
#
loop_
_entity_poly.entity_id
_entity_poly.type
_entity_poly.pdbx_seq_one_letter_code
_entity_poly.pdbx_strand_id
1 'polypeptide(L)' 'MIATIADGEAGLPVRFSATLAEGQSARISVPRKLGEPEQSLEISRSGDKLTVTELGSVSNQRTGALAD' A
#
# COMPACT_ATOMS: atom_id res chain seq x y z
N MET A 1 5.63 -2.37 -13.73
CA MET A 1 4.75 -2.63 -12.57
C MET A 1 3.33 -2.23 -12.95
N ILE A 2 2.37 -3.08 -12.62
CA ILE A 2 0.94 -2.80 -12.77
C ILE A 2 0.29 -3.17 -11.45
N ALA A 3 -0.47 -2.26 -10.85
CA ALA A 3 -1.23 -2.51 -9.63
C ALA A 3 -2.68 -2.04 -9.81
N THR A 4 -3.62 -2.80 -9.26
CA THR A 4 -5.04 -2.43 -9.23
C THR A 4 -5.47 -2.32 -7.78
N ILE A 5 -6.05 -1.19 -7.41
CA ILE A 5 -6.47 -0.87 -6.04
C ILE A 5 -7.97 -0.58 -6.08
N ALA A 6 -8.74 -1.14 -5.15
CA ALA A 6 -10.16 -0.86 -4.96
C ALA A 6 -10.45 -0.66 -3.47
N ASP A 7 -11.38 0.23 -3.15
CA ASP A 7 -11.87 0.44 -1.78
C ASP A 7 -12.98 -0.58 -1.46
N GLY A 8 -12.57 -1.76 -1.01
CA GLY A 8 -13.48 -2.87 -0.73
C GLY A 8 -14.11 -3.48 -1.99
N GLU A 9 -15.09 -4.36 -1.80
CA GLU A 9 -15.72 -5.15 -2.87
C GLU A 9 -16.57 -4.30 -3.83
N ALA A 10 -17.19 -3.23 -3.32
CA ALA A 10 -18.04 -2.33 -4.09
C ALA A 10 -17.29 -1.11 -4.67
N GLY A 11 -16.02 -0.93 -4.30
CA GLY A 11 -15.21 0.22 -4.73
C GLY A 11 -14.87 0.16 -6.22
N LEU A 12 -14.88 1.32 -6.88
CA LEU A 12 -14.44 1.42 -8.27
C LEU A 12 -12.93 1.15 -8.34
N PRO A 13 -12.47 0.15 -9.13
CA PRO A 13 -11.06 -0.18 -9.20
C PRO A 13 -10.28 0.90 -9.97
N VAL A 14 -9.13 1.29 -9.44
CA VAL A 14 -8.17 2.18 -10.08
C VAL A 14 -6.92 1.39 -10.46
N ARG A 15 -6.50 1.49 -11.72
CA ARG A 15 -5.32 0.80 -12.25
C ARG A 15 -4.15 1.77 -12.41
N PHE A 16 -3.04 1.46 -11.76
CA PHE A 16 -1.79 2.20 -11.84
C PHE A 16 -0.78 1.43 -12.69
N SER A 17 -0.05 2.15 -13.54
CA SER A 17 1.02 1.60 -14.36
C SER A 17 2.25 2.48 -14.27
N ALA A 18 3.39 1.89 -13.90
CA ALA A 18 4.67 2.57 -13.86
C ALA A 18 5.82 1.63 -14.26
N THR A 19 6.87 2.19 -14.83
CA THR A 19 8.13 1.48 -15.09
C THR A 19 9.07 1.73 -13.91
N LEU A 20 9.49 0.66 -13.22
CA LEU A 20 10.44 0.71 -12.11
C LEU A 20 11.74 0.03 -12.56
N ALA A 21 12.82 0.81 -12.62
CA ALA A 21 14.18 0.29 -12.70
C ALA A 21 14.60 -0.34 -11.36
N GLU A 22 15.77 -0.98 -11.34
CA GLU A 22 16.31 -1.59 -10.13
C GLU A 22 16.51 -0.55 -9.02
N GLY A 23 16.06 -0.88 -7.80
CA GLY A 23 16.14 0.01 -6.64
C GLY A 23 15.14 1.16 -6.63
N GLN A 24 14.25 1.28 -7.65
CA GLN A 24 13.22 2.31 -7.66
C GLN A 24 11.96 1.89 -6.91
N SER A 25 11.27 2.89 -6.38
CA SER A 25 9.96 2.75 -5.76
C SER A 25 8.96 3.76 -6.34
N ALA A 26 7.68 3.42 -6.24
CA ALA A 26 6.57 4.31 -6.47
C ALA A 26 5.72 4.37 -5.19
N ARG A 27 5.33 5.58 -4.79
CA ARG A 27 4.42 5.81 -3.67
C ARG A 27 3.10 6.34 -4.19
N ILE A 28 2.01 5.71 -3.78
CA ILE A 28 0.63 6.13 -4.08
C ILE A 28 0.05 6.62 -2.76
N SER A 29 -0.37 7.89 -2.71
CA SER A 29 -0.95 8.50 -1.52
C SER A 29 -2.37 8.94 -1.79
N VAL A 30 -3.29 8.54 -0.93
CA VAL A 30 -4.70 8.95 -0.97
C VAL A 30 -4.91 10.01 0.10
N PRO A 31 -5.18 11.28 -0.28
CA PRO A 31 -5.51 12.32 0.67
C PRO A 31 -6.81 11.97 1.40
N ARG A 32 -6.79 12.09 2.73
CA ARG A 32 -7.98 12.00 3.57
C ARG A 32 -8.43 13.39 4.03
N LYS A 33 -9.45 13.44 4.88
CA LYS A 33 -9.95 14.70 5.43
C LYS A 33 -8.85 15.44 6.19
N LEU A 34 -9.00 16.76 6.29
CA LEU A 34 -8.08 17.60 7.04
C LEU A 34 -7.96 17.09 8.50
N GLY A 35 -6.74 16.74 8.91
CA GLY A 35 -6.46 16.19 10.24
C GLY A 35 -6.46 14.67 10.34
N GLU A 36 -6.87 13.94 9.29
CA GLU A 36 -6.71 12.49 9.22
C GLU A 36 -5.32 12.12 8.66
N PRO A 37 -4.65 11.07 9.18
CA PRO A 37 -3.37 10.64 8.63
C PRO A 37 -3.55 10.22 7.16
N GLU A 38 -2.63 10.55 6.27
CA GLU A 38 -2.71 10.04 4.90
C GLU A 38 -2.66 8.51 4.88
N GLN A 39 -3.33 7.89 3.90
CA GLN A 39 -3.14 6.49 3.58
C GLN A 39 -2.20 6.42 2.38
N SER A 40 -1.04 5.81 2.57
CA SER A 40 -0.04 5.67 1.52
C SER A 40 0.33 4.20 1.31
N LEU A 41 0.69 3.87 0.07
CA LEU A 41 1.21 2.58 -0.34
C LEU A 41 2.52 2.80 -1.07
N GLU A 42 3.59 2.12 -0.66
CA GLU A 42 4.86 2.11 -1.38
C GLU A 42 5.05 0.77 -2.09
N ILE A 43 5.48 0.85 -3.34
CA ILE A 43 5.76 -0.30 -4.18
C ILE A 43 7.20 -0.17 -4.65
N SER A 44 8.06 -1.09 -4.21
CA SER A 44 9.50 -1.06 -4.49
C SER A 44 9.94 -2.27 -5.29
N ARG A 45 10.94 -2.08 -6.16
CA ARG A 45 11.59 -3.16 -6.91
C ARG A 45 12.98 -3.45 -6.36
N SER A 46 13.25 -4.72 -6.10
CA SER A 46 14.59 -5.22 -5.82
C SER A 46 14.80 -6.56 -6.55
N GLY A 47 15.66 -6.54 -7.56
CA GLY A 47 15.82 -7.58 -8.55
C GLY A 47 14.51 -7.89 -9.26
N ASP A 48 14.12 -9.16 -9.17
CA ASP A 48 12.87 -9.68 -9.72
C ASP A 48 11.71 -9.65 -8.71
N LYS A 49 11.93 -9.03 -7.53
CA LYS A 49 10.93 -8.92 -6.48
C LYS A 49 10.28 -7.54 -6.50
N LEU A 50 8.95 -7.53 -6.41
CA LEU A 50 8.17 -6.35 -6.05
C LEU A 50 7.69 -6.51 -4.60
N THR A 51 7.92 -5.49 -3.78
CA THR A 51 7.41 -5.41 -2.42
C THR A 51 6.36 -4.32 -2.37
N VAL A 52 5.25 -4.59 -1.69
CA VAL A 52 4.18 -3.63 -1.44
C VAL A 52 4.11 -3.40 0.07
N THR A 53 4.27 -2.15 0.49
CA THR A 53 4.30 -1.75 1.90
C THR A 53 3.23 -0.70 2.14
N GLU A 54 2.28 -0.98 3.02
CA GLU A 54 1.32 0.03 3.47
C GLU A 54 2.01 1.01 4.43
N LEU A 55 2.01 2.28 4.06
CA LEU A 55 2.58 3.38 4.81
C LEU A 55 1.43 4.23 5.35
N GLY A 56 1.03 3.94 6.58
CA GLY A 56 -0.03 4.69 7.26
C GLY A 56 -1.34 3.92 7.39
N SER A 57 -1.38 3.08 8.41
CA SER A 57 -2.51 2.94 9.32
C SER A 57 -1.96 2.44 10.64
N VAL A 58 -1.92 3.29 11.67
CA VAL A 58 -1.62 2.83 13.04
C VAL A 58 -2.87 2.12 13.56
N SER A 59 -3.11 0.89 13.09
CA SER A 59 -4.04 -0.02 13.76
C SER A 59 -3.21 -0.86 14.72
N ASN A 60 -3.25 -0.51 16.00
CA ASN A 60 -2.65 -1.29 17.07
C ASN A 60 -3.42 -2.62 17.21
N GLN A 61 -3.17 -3.58 16.32
CA GLN A 61 -3.58 -4.95 16.55
C GLN A 61 -2.55 -5.59 17.48
N ARG A 62 -2.88 -5.60 18.78
CA ARG A 62 -2.27 -6.50 19.76
C ARG A 62 -2.30 -7.91 19.18
N THR A 63 -1.16 -8.43 18.76
CA THR A 63 -0.96 -9.86 18.53
C THR A 63 -1.06 -10.57 19.88
N GLY A 64 -2.28 -10.92 20.26
CA GLY A 64 -2.52 -11.87 21.34
C GLY A 64 -2.15 -13.26 20.83
N ALA A 65 -1.04 -13.80 21.33
CA ALA A 65 -0.77 -15.23 21.23
C ALA A 65 -1.73 -15.94 22.19
N LEU A 66 -2.69 -16.68 21.64
CA LEU A 66 -3.36 -17.78 22.32
C LEU A 66 -2.59 -19.06 21.97
N ALA A 67 -1.99 -19.69 22.97
CA ALA A 67 -1.66 -21.11 22.96
C ALA A 67 -1.76 -21.61 24.42
N ASP A 68 -2.39 -22.78 24.56
CA ASP A 68 -2.89 -23.50 25.75
C ASP A 68 -2.15 -23.33 27.09
#